data_AF-A0A353N3U5-F1
#
_entry.id   AF-A0A353N3U5-F1
#
_cell.length_a   1.000
_cell.length_b   1.000
_cell.length_c   1.000
_cell.angle_alpha   90.00
_cell.angle_beta   90.00
_cell.angle_gamma   90.00
#
_symmetry.space_group_name_H-M   'P 1'
#
loop_
_entity.id
_entity.type
_entity.pdbx_description
1 polymer ?
#
loop_
_entity_poly.entity_id
_entity_poly.type
_entity_poly.pdbx_seq_one_letter_code
_entity_poly.pdbx_strand_id
1 'polypeptide(L)'
;MEVYMQTENKFLSPALIRKGLIITLIIGLFTMGGLIISSTTADTWHSLLRIHPKNILIMLGVVVLSWLVEGLRVKTIAHLLGEKISFPDTLRINLASIFSGNITPLNSGTIPTQVYLLHQQGISIGKATAIVTIRLTFTSLLLVIGGPLLLFIFRGKILEEIGLSSIAGLVDYILLLALLFSAFLVFLLLRPNKGEHLIRGLFQLKLSKKLLGSKAESFCQRTISEVKEFHTCLGIVFREKTLSVFFVLLLTVCSWISTLSVAPAV
;
A
#
# COMPACT_ATOMS: atom_id res chain seq x y z
N MET A 1 -18.65 28.55 -36.70
CA MET A 1 -17.93 29.64 -36.02
C MET A 1 -18.55 29.74 -34.64
N GLU A 2 -17.71 29.65 -33.60
CA GLU A 2 -18.05 29.80 -32.17
C GLU A 2 -18.95 28.71 -31.57
N VAL A 3 -18.32 27.83 -30.78
CA VAL A 3 -18.52 27.65 -29.32
C VAL A 3 -17.57 26.49 -28.96
N TYR A 4 -16.27 26.79 -28.88
CA TYR A 4 -15.34 25.94 -28.14
C TYR A 4 -15.50 26.32 -26.67
N MET A 5 -16.18 25.46 -25.92
CA MET A 5 -16.27 25.56 -24.47
C MET A 5 -14.86 25.50 -23.86
N GLN A 6 -14.33 26.67 -23.50
CA GLN A 6 -13.34 26.81 -22.44
C GLN A 6 -13.99 26.35 -21.12
N THR A 7 -13.79 25.09 -20.78
CA THR A 7 -13.85 24.65 -19.38
C THR A 7 -12.41 24.63 -18.86
N GLU A 8 -11.88 25.83 -18.60
CA GLU A 8 -10.76 26.00 -17.68
C GLU A 8 -11.22 25.51 -16.30
N ASN A 9 -11.02 24.22 -16.03
CA ASN A 9 -11.26 23.63 -14.73
C ASN A 9 -10.20 24.16 -13.74
N LYS A 10 -10.44 25.36 -13.19
CA LYS A 10 -9.67 26.00 -12.10
C LYS A 10 -9.86 25.28 -10.75
N PHE A 11 -9.83 23.96 -10.73
CA PHE A 11 -10.06 23.21 -9.49
C PHE A 11 -8.87 23.27 -8.52
N LEU A 12 -7.67 23.66 -8.98
CA LEU A 12 -6.47 23.81 -8.15
C LEU A 12 -5.61 24.98 -8.64
N SER A 13 -5.74 26.17 -8.02
CA SER A 13 -4.82 27.26 -8.33
C SER A 13 -3.42 26.99 -7.74
N PRO A 14 -2.33 27.34 -8.44
CA PRO A 14 -0.97 27.16 -7.90
C PRO A 14 -0.78 27.81 -6.51
N ALA A 15 -1.48 28.92 -6.27
CA ALA A 15 -1.50 29.60 -4.98
C ALA A 15 -2.16 28.77 -3.87
N LEU A 16 -3.25 28.05 -4.17
CA LEU A 16 -3.93 27.18 -3.23
C LEU A 16 -3.06 25.96 -2.88
N ILE A 17 -2.42 25.34 -3.88
CA ILE A 17 -1.48 24.23 -3.66
C ILE A 17 -0.33 24.69 -2.76
N ARG A 18 0.28 25.84 -3.08
CA ARG A 18 1.38 26.41 -2.27
C ARG A 18 0.95 26.66 -0.83
N LYS A 19 -0.23 27.25 -0.59
CA LYS A 19 -0.77 27.48 0.75
C LYS A 19 -1.02 26.17 1.51
N GLY A 20 -1.64 25.18 0.87
CA GLY A 20 -1.88 23.86 1.47
C GLY A 20 -0.58 23.16 1.85
N LEU A 21 0.42 23.19 0.97
CA LEU A 21 1.74 22.59 1.20
C LEU A 21 2.46 23.26 2.38
N ILE A 22 2.39 24.59 2.48
CA ILE A 22 2.92 25.34 3.63
C ILE A 22 2.20 24.96 4.93
N ILE A 23 0.87 24.89 4.92
CA ILE A 23 0.09 24.52 6.12
C ILE A 23 0.44 23.12 6.58
N THR A 24 0.46 22.14 5.69
CA THR A 24 0.83 20.76 6.05
C THR A 24 2.26 20.68 6.56
N LEU A 25 3.20 21.40 5.96
CA LEU A 25 4.58 21.47 6.44
C LEU A 25 4.66 22.06 7.85
N ILE A 26 3.95 23.15 8.12
CA ILE A 26 3.94 23.79 9.45
C ILE A 26 3.35 22.85 10.50
N ILE A 27 2.20 22.22 10.21
CA ILE A 27 1.58 21.26 11.12
C ILE A 27 2.50 20.04 11.34
N GLY A 28 3.12 19.53 10.27
CA GLY A 28 4.07 18.42 10.34
C GLY A 28 5.30 18.75 11.19
N LEU A 29 5.91 19.91 10.99
CA LEU A 29 7.05 20.36 11.78
C LEU A 29 6.68 20.64 13.24
N PHE A 30 5.51 21.22 13.49
CA PHE A 30 5.04 21.50 14.85
C PHE A 30 4.75 20.20 15.61
N THR A 31 4.05 19.26 15.00
CA THR A 31 3.78 17.94 15.59
C THR A 31 5.06 17.13 15.80
N MET A 32 5.97 17.14 14.83
CA MET A 32 7.29 16.52 14.96
C MET A 32 8.10 17.15 16.10
N GLY A 33 8.14 18.49 16.19
CA GLY A 33 8.82 19.20 17.27
C GLY A 33 8.21 18.89 18.64
N GLY A 34 6.88 18.87 18.74
CA GLY A 34 6.17 18.50 19.97
C GLY A 34 6.45 17.07 20.41
N LEU A 35 6.46 16.12 19.46
CA LEU A 35 6.82 14.72 19.74
C LEU A 35 8.27 14.59 20.19
N ILE A 36 9.20 15.27 19.54
CA ILE A 36 10.61 15.25 19.91
C ILE A 36 10.77 15.80 21.33
N ILE A 37 10.22 16.98 21.64
CA ILE A 37 10.35 17.58 22.98
C ILE A 37 9.70 16.68 24.05
N SER A 38 8.57 16.05 23.74
CA SER A 38 7.85 15.18 24.69
C SER A 38 8.49 13.80 24.88
N SER A 39 9.20 13.28 23.87
CA SER A 39 9.64 11.87 23.85
C SER A 39 11.16 11.69 23.93
N THR A 40 11.94 12.76 23.79
CA THR A 40 13.41 12.68 23.68
C THR A 40 14.07 12.93 25.03
N THR A 41 15.01 12.06 25.41
CA THR A 41 15.86 12.21 26.60
C THR A 41 17.27 12.60 26.19
N ALA A 42 18.14 12.99 27.13
CA ALA A 42 19.56 13.25 26.86
C ALA A 42 20.25 12.04 26.17
N ASP A 43 19.88 10.82 26.55
CA ASP A 43 20.39 9.59 25.96
C ASP A 43 20.00 9.40 24.49
N THR A 44 18.83 9.90 24.08
CA THR A 44 18.38 9.87 22.68
C THR A 44 19.28 10.76 21.80
N TRP A 45 19.63 11.95 22.29
CA TRP A 45 20.54 12.87 21.59
C TRP A 45 21.95 12.30 21.48
N HIS A 46 22.46 11.67 22.55
CA HIS A 46 23.75 10.98 22.51
C HIS A 46 23.76 9.80 21.54
N SER A 47 22.66 9.07 21.43
CA SER A 47 22.51 7.95 20.50
C SER A 47 22.48 8.43 19.04
N LEU A 48 21.76 9.51 18.74
CA LEU A 48 21.71 10.13 17.42
C LEU A 48 23.09 10.60 16.94
N LEU A 49 23.88 11.22 17.83
CA LEU A 49 25.22 11.71 17.52
C LEU A 49 26.25 10.58 17.32
N ARG A 50 25.94 9.35 17.77
CA ARG A 50 26.79 8.17 17.58
C ARG A 50 26.54 7.43 16.27
N ILE A 51 25.50 7.79 15.52
CA ILE A 51 25.24 7.17 14.22
C ILE A 51 26.40 7.50 13.27
N HIS A 52 27.10 6.47 12.81
CA HIS A 52 28.21 6.65 11.89
C HIS A 52 27.72 7.21 10.54
N PRO A 53 28.39 8.21 9.93
CA PRO A 53 27.99 8.77 8.63
C PRO A 53 27.87 7.72 7.52
N LYS A 54 28.64 6.64 7.60
CA LYS A 54 28.53 5.48 6.70
C LYS A 54 27.13 4.84 6.76
N ASN A 55 26.54 4.71 7.94
CA ASN A 55 25.20 4.14 8.13
C ASN A 55 24.14 5.06 7.48
N ILE A 56 24.29 6.37 7.61
CA ILE A 56 23.44 7.36 6.93
C ILE A 56 23.50 7.18 5.41
N LEU A 57 24.69 7.02 4.85
CA LEU A 57 24.83 6.80 3.40
C LEU A 57 24.21 5.48 2.95
N ILE A 58 24.36 4.41 3.74
CA ILE A 58 23.71 3.11 3.49
C ILE A 58 22.19 3.26 3.51
N MET A 59 21.62 3.90 4.54
CA MET A 59 20.18 4.16 4.64
C MET A 59 19.66 4.93 3.43
N LEU A 60 20.34 6.01 3.04
CA LEU A 60 19.98 6.78 1.84
C LEU A 60 20.04 5.91 0.57
N GLY A 61 21.07 5.07 0.44
CA GLY A 61 21.19 4.13 -0.67
C GLY A 61 20.03 3.12 -0.72
N VAL A 62 19.65 2.56 0.43
CA VAL A 62 18.53 1.61 0.56
C VAL A 62 17.20 2.29 0.23
N VAL A 63 16.99 3.53 0.65
CA VAL A 63 15.79 4.32 0.32
C VAL A 63 15.72 4.61 -1.18
N VAL A 64 16.83 5.03 -1.80
CA VAL A 64 16.87 5.24 -3.25
C VAL A 64 16.60 3.93 -4.01
N LEU A 65 17.20 2.82 -3.56
CA LEU A 65 16.95 1.51 -4.14
C LEU A 65 15.47 1.11 -4.04
N SER A 66 14.82 1.36 -2.91
CA SER A 66 13.39 1.05 -2.74
C SER A 66 12.53 1.83 -3.75
N TRP A 67 12.84 3.11 -4.00
CA TRP A 67 12.15 3.92 -5.01
C TRP A 67 12.36 3.38 -6.43
N LEU A 68 13.58 2.95 -6.77
CA LEU A 68 13.89 2.36 -8.08
C LEU A 68 13.14 1.04 -8.29
N VAL A 69 13.12 0.16 -7.28
CA VAL A 69 12.38 -1.11 -7.30
C VAL A 69 10.88 -0.86 -7.43
N GLU A 70 10.33 0.11 -6.71
CA GLU A 70 8.93 0.53 -6.84
C GLU A 70 8.61 1.05 -8.25
N GLY A 71 9.49 1.88 -8.82
CA GLY A 71 9.41 2.35 -10.21
C GLY A 71 9.32 1.19 -11.19
N LEU A 72 10.19 0.20 -11.03
CA LEU A 72 10.26 -0.96 -11.92
C LEU A 72 9.02 -1.84 -11.76
N ARG A 73 8.51 -1.98 -10.53
CA ARG A 73 7.30 -2.73 -10.21
C ARG A 73 6.09 -2.16 -10.94
N VAL A 74 5.86 -0.86 -10.82
CA VAL A 74 4.72 -0.19 -11.48
C VAL A 74 4.85 -0.26 -13.00
N LYS A 75 6.05 -0.08 -13.55
CA LYS A 75 6.31 -0.21 -14.98
C LYS A 75 5.99 -1.63 -15.48
N THR A 76 6.37 -2.65 -14.72
CA THR A 76 6.09 -4.05 -15.05
C THR A 76 4.58 -4.32 -15.06
N ILE A 77 3.85 -3.79 -14.07
CA ILE A 77 2.38 -3.91 -14.01
C ILE A 77 1.71 -3.18 -15.20
N ALA A 78 2.19 -1.99 -15.56
CA ALA A 78 1.70 -1.29 -16.75
C ALA A 78 1.91 -2.13 -18.03
N HIS A 79 3.09 -2.73 -18.18
CA HIS A 79 3.41 -3.61 -19.30
C HIS A 79 2.55 -4.89 -19.33
N LEU A 80 2.23 -5.46 -18.16
CA LEU A 80 1.28 -6.57 -18.04
C LEU A 80 -0.09 -6.22 -18.63
N LEU A 81 -0.53 -4.97 -18.52
CA LEU A 81 -1.81 -4.46 -19.05
C LEU A 81 -1.70 -3.90 -20.48
N GLY A 82 -0.57 -4.12 -21.15
CA GLY A 82 -0.32 -3.71 -22.53
C GLY A 82 0.06 -2.24 -22.70
N GLU A 83 0.34 -1.53 -21.60
CA GLU A 83 0.76 -0.13 -21.63
C GLU A 83 2.28 0.00 -21.73
N LYS A 84 2.74 1.03 -22.44
CA LYS A 84 4.17 1.35 -22.58
C LYS A 84 4.44 2.67 -21.87
N ILE A 85 5.12 2.60 -20.73
CA ILE A 85 5.56 3.77 -19.97
C ILE A 85 7.07 3.69 -19.73
N SER A 86 7.75 4.83 -19.83
CA SER A 86 9.19 4.90 -19.56
C SER A 86 9.46 4.69 -18.06
N PHE A 87 10.65 4.17 -17.73
CA PHE A 87 11.04 4.01 -16.33
C PHE A 87 11.18 5.36 -15.61
N PRO A 88 11.80 6.41 -16.20
CA PRO A 88 11.86 7.74 -15.58
C PRO A 88 10.49 8.33 -15.28
N ASP A 89 9.52 8.19 -16.18
CA ASP A 89 8.17 8.72 -15.94
C ASP A 89 7.47 7.94 -14.83
N THR A 90 7.61 6.62 -14.82
CA THR A 90 7.08 5.78 -13.72
C THR A 90 7.70 6.16 -12.37
N LEU A 91 9.01 6.42 -12.33
CA LEU A 91 9.71 6.84 -11.12
C LEU A 91 9.21 8.21 -10.64
N ARG A 92 9.07 9.19 -11.54
CA ARG A 92 8.50 10.51 -11.21
C ARG A 92 7.09 10.40 -10.66
N ILE A 93 6.25 9.58 -11.29
CA ILE A 93 4.88 9.30 -10.83
C ILE A 93 4.92 8.72 -9.42
N ASN A 94 5.73 7.68 -9.18
CA ASN A 94 5.83 7.04 -7.87
C ASN A 94 6.30 8.01 -6.79
N LEU A 95 7.32 8.82 -7.05
CA LEU A 95 7.80 9.82 -6.11
C LEU A 95 6.73 10.87 -5.79
N ALA A 96 6.01 11.35 -6.81
CA ALA A 96 4.90 12.28 -6.63
C ALA A 96 3.75 11.65 -5.83
N SER A 97 3.43 10.37 -6.07
CA SER A 97 2.42 9.63 -5.32
C SER A 97 2.83 9.42 -3.87
N ILE A 98 4.08 9.03 -3.59
CA ILE A 98 4.62 8.88 -2.24
C ILE A 98 4.58 10.22 -1.50
N PHE A 99 5.01 11.31 -2.16
CA PHE A 99 4.94 12.65 -1.59
C PHE A 99 3.51 13.02 -1.22
N SER A 100 2.56 12.89 -2.15
CA SER A 100 1.15 13.17 -1.91
C SER A 100 0.57 12.32 -0.77
N GLY A 101 0.96 11.04 -0.71
CA GLY A 101 0.63 10.15 0.40
C GLY A 101 1.12 10.67 1.74
N ASN A 102 2.41 10.95 1.86
CA ASN A 102 3.03 11.37 3.12
C ASN A 102 2.52 12.71 3.65
N ILE A 103 2.01 13.60 2.79
CA ILE A 103 1.44 14.89 3.21
C ILE A 103 -0.08 14.82 3.46
N THR A 104 -0.72 13.66 3.27
CA THR A 104 -2.16 13.50 3.46
C THR A 104 -2.47 12.54 4.61
N PRO A 105 -3.57 12.76 5.37
CA PRO A 105 -3.96 11.83 6.41
C PRO A 105 -4.12 10.41 5.88
N LEU A 106 -3.67 9.42 6.66
CA LEU A 106 -3.80 7.99 6.35
C LEU A 106 -3.18 7.57 5.00
N ASN A 107 -2.19 8.33 4.49
CA ASN A 107 -1.55 8.08 3.20
C ASN A 107 -2.53 8.11 2.00
N SER A 108 -3.69 8.74 2.18
CA SER A 108 -4.84 8.67 1.27
C SER A 108 -4.58 9.31 -0.11
N GLY A 109 -3.66 10.26 -0.21
CA GLY A 109 -3.26 10.93 -1.44
C GLY A 109 -2.47 10.06 -2.42
N THR A 110 -1.90 8.92 -1.97
CA THR A 110 -1.04 8.06 -2.81
C THR A 110 -1.80 7.53 -4.03
N ILE A 111 -2.93 6.88 -3.78
CA ILE A 111 -3.73 6.18 -4.80
C ILE A 111 -4.28 7.16 -5.85
N PRO A 112 -5.03 8.22 -5.50
CA PRO A 112 -5.59 9.13 -6.49
C PRO A 112 -4.51 9.84 -7.30
N THR A 113 -3.39 10.25 -6.67
CA THR A 113 -2.27 10.88 -7.37
C THR A 113 -1.63 9.92 -8.37
N GLN A 114 -1.43 8.65 -7.99
CA GLN A 114 -0.85 7.65 -8.89
C GLN A 114 -1.76 7.39 -10.10
N VAL A 115 -3.07 7.20 -9.87
CA VAL A 115 -4.04 7.00 -10.96
C VAL A 115 -4.09 8.22 -11.88
N TYR A 116 -4.15 9.42 -11.31
CA TYR A 116 -4.21 10.68 -12.06
C TYR A 116 -2.98 10.90 -12.94
N LEU A 117 -1.77 10.72 -12.39
CA LEU A 117 -0.54 10.95 -13.14
C LEU A 117 -0.27 9.87 -14.19
N LEU A 118 -0.64 8.61 -13.92
CA LEU A 118 -0.65 7.56 -14.96
C LEU A 118 -1.61 7.94 -16.10
N HIS A 119 -2.79 8.48 -15.77
CA HIS A 119 -3.74 8.93 -16.78
C HIS A 119 -3.20 10.09 -17.63
N GLN A 120 -2.48 11.04 -17.01
CA GLN A 120 -1.80 12.10 -17.75
C GLN A 120 -0.73 11.59 -18.72
N GLN A 121 -0.18 10.39 -18.52
CA GLN A 121 0.74 9.75 -19.46
C GLN A 121 0.02 9.02 -20.63
N GLY A 122 -1.29 9.24 -20.79
CA GLY A 122 -2.09 8.65 -21.87
C GLY A 122 -2.69 7.28 -21.56
N ILE A 123 -2.49 6.75 -20.34
CA ILE A 123 -3.10 5.49 -19.92
C ILE A 123 -4.58 5.73 -19.60
N SER A 124 -5.49 4.84 -20.01
CA SER A 124 -6.92 5.01 -19.67
C SER A 124 -7.14 4.96 -18.15
N ILE A 125 -8.12 5.71 -17.65
CA ILE A 125 -8.44 5.75 -16.19
C ILE A 125 -8.69 4.35 -15.64
N GLY A 126 -9.36 3.48 -16.41
CA GLY A 126 -9.60 2.08 -16.03
C GLY A 126 -8.30 1.30 -15.85
N LYS A 127 -7.37 1.40 -16.81
CA LYS A 127 -6.07 0.72 -16.72
C LYS A 127 -5.17 1.33 -15.64
N ALA A 128 -5.17 2.65 -15.47
CA ALA A 128 -4.42 3.32 -14.40
C ALA A 128 -4.89 2.83 -13.02
N THR A 129 -6.21 2.77 -12.80
CA THR A 129 -6.80 2.18 -11.59
C THR A 129 -6.39 0.72 -11.42
N ALA A 130 -6.45 -0.09 -12.50
CA ALA A 130 -6.04 -1.49 -12.45
C ALA A 130 -4.54 -1.66 -12.09
N ILE A 131 -3.64 -0.82 -12.60
CA ILE A 131 -2.22 -0.83 -12.24
C ILE A 131 -2.06 -0.65 -10.73
N VAL A 132 -2.72 0.35 -10.16
CA VAL A 132 -2.64 0.64 -8.72
C VAL A 132 -3.29 -0.47 -7.90
N THR A 133 -4.46 -0.98 -8.30
CA THR A 133 -5.12 -2.10 -7.62
C THR A 133 -4.26 -3.35 -7.62
N ILE A 134 -3.68 -3.74 -8.75
CA ILE A 134 -2.77 -4.89 -8.84
C ILE A 134 -1.58 -4.70 -7.89
N ARG A 135 -0.93 -3.52 -7.92
CA ARG A 135 0.18 -3.18 -7.01
C ARG A 135 -0.23 -3.36 -5.54
N LEU A 136 -1.41 -2.87 -5.17
CA LEU A 136 -1.93 -2.99 -3.81
C LEU A 136 -2.26 -4.44 -3.46
N THR A 137 -2.85 -5.21 -4.37
CA THR A 137 -3.11 -6.65 -4.16
C THR A 137 -1.84 -7.41 -3.85
N PHE A 138 -0.78 -7.26 -4.66
CA PHE A 138 0.49 -7.96 -4.42
C PHE A 138 1.11 -7.55 -3.07
N THR A 139 1.01 -6.26 -2.73
CA THR A 139 1.46 -5.73 -1.44
C THR A 139 0.66 -6.32 -0.28
N SER A 140 -0.67 -6.32 -0.38
CA SER A 140 -1.56 -6.88 0.64
C SER A 140 -1.35 -8.38 0.81
N LEU A 141 -1.15 -9.13 -0.27
CA LEU A 141 -0.83 -10.57 -0.20
C LEU A 141 0.50 -10.81 0.53
N LEU A 142 1.53 -10.03 0.19
CA LEU A 142 2.81 -10.12 0.88
C LEU A 142 2.68 -9.83 2.38
N LEU A 143 1.92 -8.81 2.77
CA LEU A 143 1.76 -8.44 4.18
C LEU A 143 0.85 -9.38 4.96
N VAL A 144 -0.28 -9.79 4.38
CA VAL A 144 -1.23 -10.73 5.02
C VAL A 144 -0.56 -12.08 5.24
N ILE A 145 0.24 -12.57 4.30
CA ILE A 145 0.94 -13.85 4.45
C ILE A 145 2.23 -13.67 5.26
N GLY A 146 3.07 -12.72 4.83
CA GLY A 146 4.42 -12.54 5.35
C GLY A 146 4.47 -11.95 6.75
N GLY A 147 3.55 -11.05 7.12
CA GLY A 147 3.53 -10.41 8.44
C GLY A 147 3.37 -11.43 9.58
N PRO A 148 2.24 -12.16 9.65
CA PRO A 148 2.04 -13.21 10.64
C PRO A 148 3.10 -14.31 10.58
N LEU A 149 3.56 -14.69 9.39
CA LEU A 149 4.59 -15.71 9.22
C LEU A 149 5.94 -15.28 9.83
N LEU A 150 6.41 -14.07 9.51
CA LEU A 150 7.65 -13.54 10.06
C LEU A 150 7.54 -13.37 11.58
N LEU A 151 6.43 -12.81 12.07
CA LEU A 151 6.19 -12.70 13.51
C LEU A 151 6.20 -14.07 14.18
N PHE A 152 5.58 -15.09 13.58
CA PHE A 152 5.60 -16.44 14.12
C PHE A 152 7.01 -17.06 14.14
N ILE A 153 7.82 -16.83 13.11
CA ILE A 153 9.21 -17.31 13.05
C ILE A 153 10.09 -16.64 14.12
N PHE A 154 9.96 -15.32 14.29
CA PHE A 154 10.83 -14.54 15.18
C PHE A 154 10.25 -14.29 16.58
N ARG A 155 9.05 -14.79 16.89
CA ARG A 155 8.33 -14.53 18.15
C ARG A 155 9.16 -14.76 19.40
N GLY A 156 9.98 -15.82 19.44
CA GLY A 156 10.80 -16.15 20.60
C GLY A 156 11.79 -15.03 20.94
N LYS A 157 12.56 -14.57 19.95
CA LYS A 157 13.51 -13.47 20.11
C LYS A 157 12.80 -12.16 20.48
N ILE A 158 11.70 -11.86 19.78
CA ILE A 158 10.92 -10.65 20.02
C ILE A 158 10.39 -10.64 21.46
N LEU A 159 9.80 -11.74 21.93
CA LEU A 159 9.24 -11.86 23.28
C LEU A 159 10.30 -11.79 24.37
N GLU A 160 11.49 -12.31 24.12
CA GLU A 160 12.63 -12.22 25.03
C GLU A 160 13.15 -10.78 25.15
N GLU A 161 13.37 -10.09 24.03
CA GLU A 161 13.86 -8.71 24.01
C GLU A 161 12.89 -7.72 24.68
N ILE A 162 11.57 -7.92 24.50
CA ILE A 162 10.54 -7.06 25.10
C ILE A 162 10.15 -7.48 26.53
N GLY A 163 10.75 -8.54 27.08
CA GLY A 163 10.47 -9.03 28.43
C GLY A 163 9.07 -9.62 28.64
N LEU A 164 8.40 -10.08 27.57
CA LEU A 164 7.03 -10.62 27.59
C LEU A 164 7.01 -12.15 27.41
N SER A 165 8.08 -12.83 27.78
CA SER A 165 8.19 -14.30 27.70
C SER A 165 7.08 -15.02 28.49
N SER A 166 6.58 -14.42 29.57
CA SER A 166 5.47 -14.95 30.39
C SER A 166 4.14 -15.09 29.64
N ILE A 167 3.92 -14.36 28.55
CA ILE A 167 2.69 -14.44 27.72
C ILE A 167 2.91 -15.17 26.40
N ALA A 168 4.02 -15.89 26.24
CA ALA A 168 4.37 -16.57 24.98
C ALA A 168 3.24 -17.49 24.48
N GLY A 169 2.57 -18.22 25.37
CA GLY A 169 1.43 -19.07 24.98
C GLY A 169 0.28 -18.28 24.34
N LEU A 170 -0.10 -17.13 24.91
CA LEU A 170 -1.15 -16.27 24.37
C LEU A 170 -0.75 -15.68 23.01
N VAL A 171 0.51 -15.26 22.87
CA VAL A 171 1.06 -14.75 21.60
C VAL A 171 1.05 -15.84 20.52
N ASP A 172 1.39 -17.07 20.87
CA ASP A 172 1.34 -18.22 19.95
C ASP A 172 -0.08 -18.47 19.44
N TYR A 173 -1.09 -18.40 20.31
CA TYR A 173 -2.50 -18.52 19.90
C TYR A 173 -2.94 -17.39 18.97
N ILE A 174 -2.58 -16.14 19.27
CA ILE A 174 -2.92 -14.98 18.41
C ILE A 174 -2.25 -15.12 17.04
N LEU A 175 -0.97 -15.49 17.00
CA LEU A 175 -0.24 -15.65 15.74
C LEU A 175 -0.76 -16.85 14.94
N LEU A 176 -1.13 -17.94 15.59
CA LEU A 176 -1.79 -19.08 14.93
C LEU A 176 -3.13 -18.65 14.33
N LEU A 177 -3.95 -17.90 15.08
CA LEU A 177 -5.22 -17.38 14.58
C LEU A 177 -5.01 -16.42 13.40
N ALA A 178 -3.99 -15.56 13.46
CA ALA A 178 -3.63 -14.66 12.36
C ALA A 178 -3.17 -15.44 11.11
N LEU A 179 -2.39 -16.51 11.28
CA LEU A 179 -1.97 -17.40 10.19
C LEU A 179 -3.18 -18.13 9.57
N LEU A 180 -4.08 -18.67 10.39
CA LEU A 180 -5.31 -19.31 9.92
C LEU A 180 -6.22 -18.32 9.18
N PHE A 181 -6.36 -17.11 9.71
CA PHE A 181 -7.12 -16.04 9.06
C PHE A 181 -6.50 -15.64 7.71
N SER A 182 -5.17 -15.56 7.65
CA SER A 182 -4.44 -15.27 6.41
C SER A 182 -4.60 -16.38 5.38
N ALA A 183 -4.48 -17.65 5.80
CA ALA A 183 -4.75 -18.81 4.95
C ALA A 183 -6.21 -18.81 4.45
N PHE A 184 -7.15 -18.44 5.31
CA PHE A 184 -8.56 -18.29 4.95
C PHE A 184 -8.81 -17.19 3.92
N LEU A 185 -8.16 -16.02 4.04
CA LEU A 185 -8.25 -14.94 3.05
C LEU A 185 -7.65 -15.36 1.69
N VAL A 186 -6.49 -16.02 1.71
CA VAL A 186 -5.87 -16.56 0.49
C VAL A 186 -6.77 -17.62 -0.14
N PHE A 187 -7.38 -18.49 0.67
CA PHE A 187 -8.32 -19.49 0.20
C PHE A 187 -9.55 -18.85 -0.48
N LEU A 188 -10.13 -17.80 0.12
CA LEU A 188 -11.21 -17.02 -0.49
C LEU A 188 -10.82 -16.41 -1.84
N LEU A 189 -9.59 -15.87 -1.91
CA LEU A 189 -9.04 -15.31 -3.13
C LEU A 189 -8.89 -16.37 -4.24
N LEU A 190 -8.48 -17.59 -3.89
CA LEU A 190 -8.31 -18.69 -4.84
C LEU A 190 -9.62 -19.41 -5.21
N ARG A 191 -10.69 -19.23 -4.42
CA ARG A 191 -11.99 -19.91 -4.59
C ARG A 191 -13.15 -18.90 -4.58
N PRO A 192 -13.36 -18.16 -5.70
CA PRO A 192 -14.32 -17.06 -5.76
C PRO A 192 -15.75 -17.49 -5.43
N ASN A 193 -16.19 -18.67 -5.89
CA ASN A 193 -17.53 -19.21 -5.63
C ASN A 193 -17.84 -19.30 -4.11
N LYS A 194 -16.84 -19.64 -3.29
CA LYS A 194 -16.99 -19.70 -1.82
C LYS A 194 -17.01 -18.29 -1.21
N GLY A 195 -16.24 -17.36 -1.78
CA GLY A 195 -16.28 -15.95 -1.40
C GLY A 195 -17.61 -15.29 -1.69
N GLU A 196 -18.22 -15.57 -2.84
CA GLU A 196 -19.56 -15.09 -3.15
C GLU A 196 -20.60 -15.57 -2.13
N HIS A 197 -20.55 -16.85 -1.73
CA HIS A 197 -21.44 -17.39 -0.71
C HIS A 197 -21.25 -16.71 0.64
N LEU A 198 -20.00 -16.44 1.02
CA LEU A 198 -19.69 -15.78 2.29
C LEU A 198 -20.16 -14.32 2.30
N ILE A 199 -19.95 -13.58 1.20
CA ILE A 199 -20.45 -12.21 1.03
C ILE A 199 -21.97 -12.20 1.15
N ARG A 200 -22.68 -13.13 0.46
CA ARG A 200 -24.13 -13.25 0.58
C ARG A 200 -24.57 -13.53 2.02
N GLY A 201 -23.89 -14.45 2.72
CA GLY A 201 -24.17 -14.76 4.13
C GLY A 201 -23.98 -13.55 5.06
N LEU A 202 -22.88 -12.81 4.89
CA LEU A 202 -22.61 -11.59 5.67
C LEU A 202 -23.67 -10.52 5.46
N PHE A 203 -24.08 -10.27 4.22
CA PHE A 203 -25.11 -9.27 3.91
C PHE A 203 -26.52 -9.71 4.34
N GLN A 204 -26.75 -11.00 4.60
CA GLN A 204 -28.02 -11.51 5.14
C GLN A 204 -28.15 -11.38 6.66
N LEU A 205 -27.07 -11.08 7.39
CA LEU A 205 -27.10 -10.90 8.84
C LEU A 205 -28.01 -9.73 9.24
N LYS A 206 -28.62 -9.84 10.44
CA LYS A 206 -29.49 -8.77 10.96
C LYS A 206 -28.76 -7.42 11.07
N LEU A 207 -27.45 -7.47 11.36
CA LEU A 207 -26.62 -6.27 11.52
C LEU A 207 -26.43 -5.50 10.21
N SER A 208 -26.11 -6.20 9.11
CA SER A 208 -25.94 -5.58 7.78
C SER A 208 -27.27 -5.03 7.26
N LYS A 209 -28.37 -5.75 7.46
CA LYS A 209 -29.72 -5.27 7.11
C LYS A 209 -30.15 -4.06 7.93
N LYS A 210 -29.79 -3.99 9.21
CA LYS A 210 -30.06 -2.83 10.06
C LYS A 210 -29.21 -1.60 9.66
N LEU A 211 -27.95 -1.80 9.28
CA LEU A 211 -27.03 -0.71 8.94
C LEU A 211 -27.23 -0.19 7.51
N LEU A 212 -27.44 -1.08 6.52
CA LEU A 212 -27.60 -0.71 5.11
C LEU A 212 -29.05 -0.65 4.62
N GLY A 213 -30.02 -1.15 5.40
CA GLY A 213 -31.45 -1.10 5.07
C GLY A 213 -31.76 -1.69 3.69
N SER A 214 -32.53 -0.95 2.88
CA SER A 214 -32.91 -1.32 1.52
C SER A 214 -31.74 -1.36 0.52
N LYS A 215 -30.60 -0.74 0.83
CA LYS A 215 -29.42 -0.73 -0.04
C LYS A 215 -28.56 -1.98 0.11
N ALA A 216 -28.78 -2.79 1.16
CA ALA A 216 -27.95 -3.95 1.47
C ALA A 216 -27.83 -4.94 0.30
N GLU A 217 -28.93 -5.21 -0.40
CA GLU A 217 -28.93 -6.13 -1.53
C GLU A 217 -28.19 -5.56 -2.74
N SER A 218 -28.35 -4.27 -3.04
CA SER A 218 -27.61 -3.60 -4.13
C SER A 218 -26.10 -3.59 -3.88
N PHE A 219 -25.67 -3.33 -2.62
CA PHE A 219 -24.27 -3.36 -2.23
C PHE A 219 -23.70 -4.78 -2.28
N CYS A 220 -24.49 -5.78 -1.86
CA CYS A 220 -24.11 -7.19 -1.95
C CYS A 220 -23.83 -7.60 -3.41
N GLN A 221 -24.76 -7.30 -4.33
CA GLN A 221 -24.59 -7.62 -5.74
C GLN A 221 -23.40 -6.87 -6.36
N ARG A 222 -23.21 -5.59 -6.02
CA ARG A 222 -22.07 -4.80 -6.49
C ARG A 222 -20.74 -5.37 -6.01
N THR A 223 -20.64 -5.72 -4.73
CA THR A 223 -19.42 -6.32 -4.15
C THR A 223 -19.10 -7.66 -4.82
N ILE A 224 -20.11 -8.51 -5.04
CA ILE A 224 -19.94 -9.78 -5.74
C ILE A 224 -19.44 -9.57 -7.17
N SER A 225 -20.02 -8.61 -7.89
CA SER A 225 -19.58 -8.26 -9.25
C SER A 225 -18.13 -7.80 -9.28
N GLU A 226 -17.75 -6.89 -8.38
CA GLU A 226 -16.38 -6.36 -8.27
C GLU A 226 -15.38 -7.48 -7.92
N VAL A 227 -15.72 -8.38 -6.99
CA VAL A 227 -14.87 -9.54 -6.64
C VAL A 227 -14.71 -10.50 -7.81
N LYS A 228 -15.78 -10.75 -8.57
CA LYS A 228 -15.75 -11.64 -9.74
C LYS A 228 -14.93 -11.05 -10.90
N GLU A 229 -15.08 -9.76 -11.16
CA GLU A 229 -14.29 -9.04 -12.15
C GLU A 229 -12.81 -9.02 -11.76
N PHE A 230 -12.52 -8.72 -10.49
CA PHE A 230 -11.17 -8.77 -9.95
C PHE A 230 -10.53 -10.16 -10.09
N HIS A 231 -11.26 -11.22 -9.71
CA HIS A 231 -10.77 -12.60 -9.87
C HIS A 231 -10.53 -12.97 -11.33
N THR A 232 -11.40 -12.52 -12.25
CA THR A 232 -11.24 -12.77 -13.69
C THR A 232 -9.98 -12.07 -14.22
N CYS A 233 -9.76 -10.81 -13.85
CA CYS A 233 -8.56 -10.06 -14.21
C CYS A 233 -7.30 -10.71 -13.63
N LEU A 234 -7.35 -11.14 -12.37
CA LEU A 234 -6.25 -11.85 -11.72
C LEU A 234 -5.95 -13.16 -12.46
N GLY A 235 -6.97 -13.95 -12.79
CA GLY A 235 -6.82 -15.20 -13.54
C GLY A 235 -6.17 -15.02 -14.92
N ILE A 236 -6.56 -13.98 -15.67
CA ILE A 236 -5.96 -13.65 -16.98
C ILE A 236 -4.47 -13.31 -16.80
N VAL A 237 -4.16 -12.43 -15.83
CA VAL A 237 -2.80 -12.00 -15.52
C VAL A 237 -1.91 -13.19 -15.14
N PHE A 238 -2.42 -14.11 -14.31
CA PHE A 238 -1.69 -15.32 -13.90
C PHE A 238 -1.55 -16.35 -15.03
N ARG A 239 -2.50 -16.46 -15.96
CA ARG A 239 -2.49 -17.50 -17.01
C ARG A 239 -1.64 -17.14 -18.22
N GLU A 240 -1.68 -15.88 -18.66
CA GLU A 240 -1.01 -15.47 -19.90
C GLU A 240 0.41 -14.93 -19.68
N LYS A 241 0.73 -14.43 -18.48
CA LYS A 241 1.98 -13.72 -18.20
C LYS A 241 2.63 -14.15 -16.88
N THR A 242 2.66 -15.46 -16.61
CA THR A 242 3.22 -16.08 -15.38
C THR A 242 4.59 -15.52 -14.99
N LEU A 243 5.51 -15.38 -15.94
CA LEU A 243 6.87 -14.89 -15.69
C LEU A 243 6.87 -13.42 -15.24
N SER A 244 6.08 -12.58 -15.89
CA SER A 244 5.94 -11.17 -15.50
C SER A 244 5.22 -11.01 -14.15
N VAL A 245 4.26 -11.89 -13.84
CA VAL A 245 3.61 -11.95 -12.51
C VAL A 245 4.60 -12.34 -11.42
N PHE A 246 5.41 -13.37 -11.65
CA PHE A 246 6.48 -13.75 -10.73
C PHE A 246 7.49 -12.60 -10.54
N PHE A 247 7.81 -11.88 -11.61
CA PHE A 247 8.66 -10.70 -11.52
C PHE A 247 8.03 -9.57 -10.70
N VAL A 248 6.72 -9.31 -10.82
CA VAL A 248 5.99 -8.36 -9.94
C VAL A 248 6.03 -8.82 -8.47
N LEU A 249 5.86 -10.11 -8.20
CA LEU A 249 5.98 -10.67 -6.86
C LEU A 249 7.39 -10.46 -6.30
N LEU A 250 8.43 -10.77 -7.07
CA LEU A 250 9.82 -10.56 -6.70
C LEU A 250 10.10 -9.09 -6.39
N LEU A 251 9.64 -8.16 -7.24
CA LEU A 251 9.81 -6.73 -7.02
C LEU A 251 9.03 -6.24 -5.78
N THR A 252 7.88 -6.83 -5.50
CA THR A 252 7.11 -6.54 -4.27
C THR A 252 7.92 -6.96 -3.04
N VAL A 253 8.48 -8.17 -3.04
CA VAL A 253 9.35 -8.66 -1.95
C VAL A 253 10.58 -7.77 -1.80
N CYS A 254 11.27 -7.45 -2.89
CA CYS A 254 12.47 -6.61 -2.87
C CYS A 254 12.19 -5.21 -2.34
N SER A 255 11.07 -4.61 -2.73
CA SER A 255 10.64 -3.29 -2.28
C SER A 255 10.39 -3.26 -0.77
N TRP A 256 9.67 -4.25 -0.25
CA TRP A 256 9.38 -4.35 1.17
C TRP A 256 10.60 -4.71 2.00
N ILE A 257 11.47 -5.62 1.53
CA ILE A 257 12.75 -5.89 2.19
C ILE A 257 13.59 -4.61 2.26
N SER A 258 13.70 -3.86 1.16
CA SER A 258 14.43 -2.58 1.15
C SER A 258 13.85 -1.60 2.16
N THR A 259 12.52 -1.46 2.19
CA THR A 259 11.83 -0.57 3.13
C THR A 259 12.05 -0.98 4.58
N LEU A 260 11.92 -2.27 4.90
CA LEU A 260 12.11 -2.81 6.25
C LEU A 260 13.57 -2.77 6.70
N SER A 261 14.52 -2.82 5.76
CA SER A 261 15.96 -2.79 6.04
C SER A 261 16.48 -1.40 6.41
N VAL A 262 15.68 -0.34 6.25
CA VAL A 262 16.08 1.02 6.66
C VAL A 262 16.26 1.11 8.18
N ALA A 263 15.36 0.49 8.95
CA ALA A 263 15.40 0.54 10.42
C ALA A 263 16.64 -0.14 11.03
N PRO A 264 17.02 -1.39 10.67
CA PRO A 264 18.22 -2.04 11.22
C PRO A 264 19.54 -1.48 10.67
N ALA A 265 19.51 -0.54 9.72
CA ALA A 265 20.72 0.09 9.18
C ALA A 265 21.23 1.28 10.03
N VAL A 266 20.51 1.65 11.10
CA VAL A 266 20.90 2.68 12.08
C VAL A 266 21.97 2.13 13.02
#